data_AF-A0A955C486-F1
#
_entry.id   AF-A0A955C486-F1
#
_cell.length_a   1.000
_cell.length_b   1.000
_cell.length_c   1.000
_cell.angle_alpha   90.00
_cell.angle_beta   90.00
_cell.angle_gamma   90.00
#
_symmetry.space_group_name_H-M   'P 1'
#
loop_
_entity.id
_entity.type
_entity.pdbx_description
1 polymer ?
#
loop_
_entity_poly.entity_id
_entity_poly.type
_entity_poly.pdbx_seq_one_letter_code
_entity_poly.pdbx_strand_id
1 'polypeptide(L)'
;MGDLKDFANRLEATLARADRVPHWPVEEMERYMAGVRSRRQRFEQLGSEFSETVIRPRLECVASQFSNAGPVQIDPSGVCLCWFGFCERFPASTKVEFAMEHDVRFEKLIVVCKMYMMPDFVGFSEQDRLTVSLEAVEDRSIAAWVEERLLEFVDGYLQIDRGAVDFDEDVVTDPVCGMRINRSSAVANNSYEGHPYFFCSQACQAAFSENPSRYVRVANL
;
A
#
# COMPACT_ATOMS: atom_id res chain seq x y z
N MET A 1 22.98 10.16 -17.50
CA MET A 1 23.62 9.29 -18.51
C MET A 1 24.96 8.69 -18.05
N GLY A 2 25.72 9.33 -17.15
CA GLY A 2 26.95 8.75 -16.58
C GLY A 2 26.71 7.62 -15.56
N ASP A 3 25.71 7.77 -14.71
CA ASP A 3 25.36 6.81 -13.65
C ASP A 3 25.04 5.38 -14.16
N LEU A 4 24.21 5.26 -15.20
CA LEU A 4 23.89 3.96 -15.81
C LEU A 4 25.13 3.28 -16.42
N LYS A 5 26.08 4.06 -16.94
CA LYS A 5 27.30 3.55 -17.55
C LYS A 5 28.26 3.02 -16.49
N ASP A 6 28.36 3.72 -15.36
CA ASP A 6 29.13 3.26 -14.20
C ASP A 6 28.53 2.00 -13.58
N PHE A 7 27.20 1.93 -13.49
CA PHE A 7 26.52 0.70 -13.10
C PHE A 7 26.84 -0.47 -14.04
N ALA A 8 26.75 -0.26 -15.36
CA ALA A 8 27.07 -1.29 -16.36
C ALA A 8 28.51 -1.80 -16.21
N ASN A 9 29.49 -0.90 -16.05
CA ASN A 9 30.88 -1.27 -15.85
C ASN A 9 31.09 -2.09 -14.56
N ARG A 10 30.41 -1.71 -13.47
CA ARG A 10 30.45 -2.46 -12.19
C ARG A 10 29.81 -3.84 -12.32
N LEU A 11 28.72 -3.95 -13.09
CA LEU A 11 28.05 -5.21 -13.36
C LEU A 11 28.96 -6.14 -14.18
N GLU A 12 29.55 -5.65 -15.26
CA GLU A 12 30.50 -6.42 -16.09
C GLU A 12 31.69 -6.91 -15.26
N ALA A 13 32.29 -6.05 -14.44
CA ALA A 13 33.39 -6.41 -13.56
C ALA A 13 32.99 -7.45 -12.50
N THR A 14 31.72 -7.47 -12.08
CA THR A 14 31.19 -8.46 -11.13
C THR A 14 30.96 -9.80 -11.81
N LEU A 15 30.36 -9.80 -13.01
CA LEU A 15 30.12 -11.01 -13.80
C LEU A 15 31.43 -11.69 -14.23
N ALA A 16 32.46 -10.91 -14.59
CA ALA A 16 33.79 -11.44 -14.92
C ALA A 16 34.48 -12.16 -13.75
N ARG A 17 34.10 -11.87 -12.49
CA ARG A 17 34.61 -12.56 -11.30
C ARG A 17 33.85 -13.86 -10.97
N ALA A 18 32.69 -14.05 -11.58
CA ALA A 18 31.78 -15.16 -11.31
C ALA A 18 32.08 -16.41 -12.15
N ASP A 19 33.15 -16.40 -12.96
CA ASP A 19 33.60 -17.51 -13.79
C ASP A 19 34.20 -18.64 -12.93
N ARG A 20 33.34 -19.28 -12.13
CA ARG A 20 33.65 -20.42 -11.27
C ARG A 20 32.90 -21.63 -11.78
N VAL A 21 33.61 -22.75 -11.88
CA VAL A 21 33.04 -24.08 -12.08
C VAL A 21 31.91 -24.28 -11.06
N PRO A 22 30.70 -24.69 -11.48
CA PRO A 22 29.59 -24.98 -10.56
C PRO A 22 30.07 -25.88 -9.43
N HIS A 23 29.96 -25.39 -8.19
CA HIS A 23 30.52 -26.07 -7.02
C HIS A 23 29.77 -27.37 -6.67
N TRP A 24 28.54 -27.54 -7.17
CA TRP A 24 27.68 -28.66 -6.83
C TRP A 24 27.75 -29.78 -7.89
N PRO A 25 27.94 -31.05 -7.47
CA PRO A 25 27.68 -32.20 -8.33
C PRO A 25 26.22 -32.18 -8.82
N VAL A 26 26.01 -32.48 -10.11
CA VAL A 26 24.69 -32.40 -10.77
C VAL A 26 23.63 -33.21 -10.02
N GLU A 27 23.95 -34.41 -9.55
CA GLU A 27 23.02 -35.28 -8.81
C GLU A 27 22.56 -34.70 -7.46
N GLU A 28 23.43 -33.94 -6.78
CA GLU A 28 23.11 -33.31 -5.49
C GLU A 28 22.19 -32.10 -5.70
N MET A 29 22.48 -31.32 -6.75
CA MET A 29 21.61 -30.24 -7.21
C MET A 29 20.25 -30.79 -7.63
N GLU A 30 20.19 -31.88 -8.39
CA GLU A 30 18.95 -32.49 -8.85
C GLU A 30 18.07 -32.99 -7.69
N ARG A 31 18.65 -33.65 -6.70
CA ARG A 31 17.94 -34.11 -5.49
C ARG A 31 17.39 -32.93 -4.68
N TYR A 32 18.21 -31.91 -4.43
CA TYR A 32 17.77 -30.69 -3.74
C TYR A 32 16.64 -29.99 -4.50
N MET A 33 16.83 -29.78 -5.81
CA MET A 33 15.85 -29.11 -6.67
C MET A 33 14.56 -29.92 -6.83
N ALA A 34 14.59 -31.25 -6.75
CA ALA A 34 13.37 -32.07 -6.79
C ALA A 34 12.44 -31.80 -5.60
N GLY A 35 12.98 -31.76 -4.38
CA GLY A 35 12.19 -31.45 -3.18
C GLY A 35 11.69 -30.00 -3.15
N VAL A 36 12.49 -29.05 -3.63
CA VAL A 36 12.08 -27.64 -3.76
C VAL A 36 11.02 -27.47 -4.85
N ARG A 37 11.13 -28.16 -5.99
CA ARG A 37 10.15 -28.11 -7.09
C ARG A 37 8.76 -28.57 -6.65
N SER A 38 8.68 -29.70 -5.92
CA SER A 38 7.40 -30.21 -5.42
C SER A 38 6.72 -29.22 -4.47
N ARG A 39 7.47 -28.64 -3.52
CA ARG A 39 6.94 -27.65 -2.58
C ARG A 39 6.55 -26.35 -3.29
N ARG A 40 7.36 -25.87 -4.24
CA ARG A 40 7.02 -24.72 -5.07
C ARG A 40 5.72 -24.92 -5.84
N GLN A 41 5.54 -26.07 -6.50
CA GLN A 41 4.32 -26.37 -7.23
C GLN A 41 3.09 -26.40 -6.31
N ARG A 42 3.23 -26.99 -5.11
CA ARG A 42 2.18 -26.98 -4.09
C ARG A 42 1.84 -25.56 -3.64
N PHE A 43 2.85 -24.71 -3.42
CA PHE A 43 2.66 -23.30 -3.09
C PHE A 43 1.94 -22.54 -4.20
N GLU A 44 2.35 -22.69 -5.46
CA GLU A 44 1.71 -22.04 -6.61
C GLU A 44 0.23 -22.47 -6.75
N GLN A 45 -0.06 -23.77 -6.56
CA GLN A 45 -1.42 -24.30 -6.58
C GLN A 45 -2.28 -23.71 -5.45
N LEU A 46 -1.81 -23.82 -4.20
CA LEU A 46 -2.55 -23.32 -3.03
C LEU A 46 -2.70 -21.80 -3.08
N GLY A 47 -1.68 -21.08 -3.51
CA GLY A 47 -1.73 -19.63 -3.64
C GLY A 47 -2.83 -19.19 -4.61
N SER A 48 -2.88 -19.80 -5.80
CA SER A 48 -3.95 -19.55 -6.78
C SER A 48 -5.33 -19.91 -6.23
N GLU A 49 -5.47 -21.08 -5.62
CA GLU A 49 -6.72 -21.56 -5.04
C GLU A 49 -7.24 -20.63 -3.94
N PHE A 50 -6.41 -20.23 -2.98
CA PHE A 50 -6.82 -19.34 -1.89
C PHE A 50 -7.11 -17.92 -2.37
N SER A 51 -6.33 -17.40 -3.32
CA SER A 51 -6.60 -16.09 -3.92
C SER A 51 -8.00 -16.06 -4.54
N GLU A 52 -8.38 -17.10 -5.28
CA GLU A 52 -9.69 -17.20 -5.95
C GLU A 52 -10.86 -17.57 -5.03
N THR A 53 -10.66 -18.52 -4.11
CA THR A 53 -11.76 -19.13 -3.34
C THR A 53 -11.92 -18.58 -1.93
N VAL A 54 -10.85 -18.02 -1.36
CA VAL A 54 -10.87 -17.51 0.01
C VAL A 54 -10.83 -15.98 0.01
N ILE A 55 -9.82 -15.39 -0.62
CA ILE A 55 -9.53 -13.95 -0.50
C ILE A 55 -10.48 -13.12 -1.36
N ARG A 56 -10.54 -13.40 -2.67
CA ARG A 56 -11.35 -12.62 -3.61
C ARG A 56 -12.82 -12.50 -3.17
N PRO A 57 -13.54 -13.57 -2.81
CA PRO A 57 -14.96 -13.45 -2.46
C PRO A 57 -15.19 -12.62 -1.19
N ARG A 58 -14.26 -12.65 -0.23
CA ARG A 58 -14.33 -11.85 1.00
C ARG A 58 -14.06 -10.38 0.73
N LEU A 59 -13.06 -10.09 -0.10
CA LEU A 59 -12.75 -8.73 -0.50
C LEU A 59 -13.87 -8.14 -1.36
N GLU A 60 -14.50 -8.93 -2.24
CA GLU A 60 -15.70 -8.56 -2.99
C GLU A 60 -16.89 -8.29 -2.07
N CYS A 61 -17.08 -9.11 -1.03
CA CYS A 61 -18.09 -8.90 -0.02
C CYS A 61 -17.93 -7.54 0.66
N VAL A 62 -16.71 -7.19 1.10
CA VAL A 62 -16.41 -5.86 1.65
C VAL A 62 -16.63 -4.76 0.61
N ALA A 63 -16.05 -4.88 -0.58
CA ALA A 63 -16.16 -3.89 -1.65
C ALA A 63 -17.62 -3.57 -1.99
N SER A 64 -18.50 -4.57 -2.01
CA SER A 64 -19.93 -4.38 -2.29
C SER A 64 -20.67 -3.47 -1.30
N GLN A 65 -20.10 -3.24 -0.11
CA GLN A 65 -20.68 -2.35 0.91
C GLN A 65 -20.35 -0.87 0.68
N PHE A 66 -19.41 -0.56 -0.22
CA PHE A 66 -18.90 0.80 -0.43
C PHE A 66 -19.04 1.22 -1.88
N SER A 67 -19.81 2.29 -2.13
CA SER A 67 -20.04 2.80 -3.50
C SER A 67 -18.79 3.35 -4.18
N ASN A 68 -17.74 3.65 -3.41
CA ASN A 68 -16.44 4.10 -3.90
C ASN A 68 -15.42 2.96 -4.04
N ALA A 69 -15.81 1.70 -3.81
CA ALA A 69 -14.95 0.57 -4.11
C ALA A 69 -14.85 0.33 -5.62
N GLY A 70 -13.63 0.10 -6.10
CA GLY A 70 -13.34 -0.41 -7.42
C GLY A 70 -13.49 -1.94 -7.48
N PRO A 71 -13.40 -2.52 -8.68
CA PRO A 71 -13.47 -3.97 -8.84
C PRO A 71 -12.30 -4.64 -8.11
N VAL A 72 -12.56 -5.82 -7.54
CA VAL A 72 -11.49 -6.68 -7.01
C VAL A 72 -10.68 -7.24 -8.17
N GLN A 73 -9.37 -7.08 -8.11
CA GLN A 73 -8.44 -7.54 -9.13
C GLN A 73 -7.55 -8.63 -8.56
N ILE A 74 -7.20 -9.62 -9.38
CA ILE A 74 -6.11 -10.55 -9.11
C ILE A 74 -5.08 -10.34 -10.21
N ASP A 75 -3.84 -10.01 -9.83
CA ASP A 75 -2.76 -9.84 -10.79
C ASP A 75 -2.14 -11.20 -11.20
N PRO A 76 -1.27 -11.25 -12.23
CA PRO A 76 -0.65 -12.50 -12.66
C PRO A 76 0.22 -13.20 -11.62
N SER A 77 0.62 -12.51 -10.54
CA SER A 77 1.35 -13.09 -9.42
C SER A 77 0.43 -13.64 -8.31
N GLY A 78 -0.89 -13.52 -8.48
CA GLY A 78 -1.89 -14.01 -7.53
C GLY A 78 -2.23 -12.99 -6.43
N VAL A 79 -1.78 -11.74 -6.55
CA VAL A 79 -2.08 -10.68 -5.59
C VAL A 79 -3.52 -10.23 -5.79
N CYS A 80 -4.35 -10.36 -4.73
CA CYS A 80 -5.73 -9.87 -4.70
C CYS A 80 -5.76 -8.45 -4.15
N LEU A 81 -6.37 -7.50 -4.86
CA LEU A 81 -6.46 -6.12 -4.39
C LEU A 81 -7.82 -5.48 -4.67
N CYS A 82 -8.16 -4.47 -3.87
CA CYS A 82 -9.30 -3.60 -4.08
C CYS A 82 -8.92 -2.16 -3.71
N TRP A 83 -9.30 -1.22 -4.58
CA TRP A 83 -9.16 0.21 -4.35
C TRP A 83 -10.48 0.78 -3.84
N PHE A 84 -10.41 1.67 -2.86
CA PHE A 84 -11.50 2.51 -2.39
C PHE A 84 -11.14 3.94 -2.73
N GLY A 85 -11.81 4.49 -3.74
CA GLY A 85 -11.53 5.83 -4.24
C GLY A 85 -12.02 6.92 -3.29
N PHE A 86 -11.44 8.11 -3.40
CA PHE A 86 -11.92 9.27 -2.67
C PHE A 86 -13.43 9.51 -2.90
N CYS A 87 -14.17 9.83 -1.84
CA CYS A 87 -15.51 10.40 -1.94
C CYS A 87 -15.78 11.37 -0.78
N GLU A 88 -16.88 12.14 -0.84
CA GLU A 88 -17.21 13.13 0.20
C GLU A 88 -17.30 12.51 1.61
N ARG A 89 -17.81 11.27 1.69
CA ARG A 89 -17.95 10.52 2.95
C ARG A 89 -16.61 9.98 3.47
N PHE A 90 -15.74 9.58 2.55
CA PHE A 90 -14.43 9.02 2.84
C PHE A 90 -13.38 9.81 2.05
N PRO A 91 -12.89 10.95 2.59
CA PRO A 91 -11.92 11.81 1.92
C PRO A 91 -10.50 11.21 1.86
N ALA A 92 -10.38 9.90 1.69
CA ALA A 92 -9.15 9.13 1.59
C ALA A 92 -9.19 8.22 0.36
N SER A 93 -8.05 8.04 -0.30
CA SER A 93 -7.86 6.94 -1.25
C SER A 93 -7.20 5.79 -0.52
N THR A 94 -7.82 4.61 -0.55
CA THR A 94 -7.36 3.45 0.21
C THR A 94 -7.21 2.23 -0.68
N LYS A 95 -6.23 1.38 -0.42
CA LYS A 95 -6.04 0.08 -1.06
C LYS A 95 -5.88 -0.99 0.01
N VAL A 96 -6.59 -2.11 -0.18
CA VAL A 96 -6.36 -3.35 0.56
C VAL A 96 -5.82 -4.38 -0.42
N GLU A 97 -4.69 -4.98 -0.06
CA GLU A 97 -3.96 -5.95 -0.88
C GLU A 97 -3.65 -7.19 -0.06
N PHE A 98 -3.87 -8.36 -0.64
CA PHE A 98 -3.44 -9.64 -0.10
C PHE A 98 -2.51 -10.34 -1.09
N ALA A 99 -1.38 -10.82 -0.60
CA ALA A 99 -0.37 -11.51 -1.38
C ALA A 99 0.02 -12.84 -0.73
N MET A 100 0.42 -13.80 -1.55
CA MET A 100 0.98 -15.07 -1.11
C MET A 100 2.50 -15.03 -1.24
N GLU A 101 3.19 -15.24 -0.14
CA GLU A 101 4.65 -15.32 -0.04
C GLU A 101 5.06 -16.68 0.53
N HIS A 102 6.35 -17.00 0.42
CA HIS A 102 6.92 -18.24 0.92
C HIS A 102 8.30 -17.98 1.56
N ASP A 103 8.74 -18.90 2.42
CA ASP A 103 10.12 -18.90 2.88
C ASP A 103 11.06 -19.49 1.82
N VAL A 104 12.38 -19.34 2.01
CA VAL A 104 13.39 -19.75 1.02
C VAL A 104 13.31 -21.23 0.60
N ARG A 105 12.69 -22.10 1.41
CA ARG A 105 12.56 -23.54 1.14
C ARG A 105 11.16 -23.97 0.73
N PHE A 106 10.19 -23.06 0.63
CA PHE A 106 8.77 -23.39 0.41
C PHE A 106 8.23 -24.36 1.48
N GLU A 107 8.69 -24.23 2.73
CA GLU A 107 8.14 -24.97 3.87
C GLU A 107 6.93 -24.24 4.47
N LYS A 108 6.82 -22.94 4.19
CA LYS A 108 5.79 -22.07 4.72
C LYS A 108 5.01 -21.38 3.61
N LEU A 109 3.70 -21.26 3.82
CA LEU A 109 2.84 -20.34 3.09
C LEU A 109 2.62 -19.12 3.99
N ILE A 110 2.88 -17.94 3.45
CA ILE A 110 2.78 -16.67 4.17
C ILE A 110 1.72 -15.83 3.47
N VAL A 111 0.59 -15.59 4.13
CA VAL A 111 -0.44 -14.67 3.62
C VAL A 111 -0.10 -13.29 4.17
N VAL A 112 0.13 -12.33 3.28
CA VAL A 112 0.46 -10.96 3.65
C VAL A 112 -0.72 -10.06 3.31
N CYS A 113 -1.14 -9.23 4.25
CA CYS A 113 -2.09 -8.16 4.04
C CYS A 113 -1.32 -6.84 4.06
N LYS A 114 -1.55 -5.99 3.07
CA LYS A 114 -1.02 -4.63 3.01
C LYS A 114 -2.18 -3.66 2.85
N MET A 115 -2.23 -2.67 3.71
CA MET A 115 -3.19 -1.59 3.66
C MET A 115 -2.45 -0.29 3.41
N TYR A 116 -3.00 0.51 2.51
CA TYR A 116 -2.44 1.80 2.15
C TYR A 116 -3.56 2.81 2.13
N MET A 117 -3.41 3.92 2.85
CA MET A 117 -4.37 5.01 2.88
C MET A 117 -3.66 6.33 2.63
N MET A 118 -4.27 7.20 1.82
CA MET A 118 -3.82 8.58 1.68
C MET A 118 -4.96 9.61 1.67
N PRO A 119 -4.80 10.70 2.44
CA PRO A 119 -3.77 10.88 3.48
C PRO A 119 -4.02 9.92 4.66
N ASP A 120 -3.01 9.70 5.50
CA ASP A 120 -3.11 8.77 6.64
C ASP A 120 -4.00 9.38 7.73
N PHE A 121 -5.17 8.78 7.96
CA PHE A 121 -6.17 9.27 8.91
C PHE A 121 -6.30 8.39 10.15
N VAL A 122 -5.92 7.13 10.07
CA VAL A 122 -6.23 6.14 11.11
C VAL A 122 -5.06 5.18 11.19
N GLY A 123 -4.61 4.88 12.42
CA GLY A 123 -3.54 3.93 12.67
C GLY A 123 -3.99 2.49 12.42
N PHE A 124 -4.00 2.06 11.16
CA PHE A 124 -4.09 0.64 10.80
C PHE A 124 -2.71 -0.01 10.91
N SER A 125 -2.66 -1.33 11.07
CA SER A 125 -1.45 -2.06 10.74
C SER A 125 -1.23 -2.04 9.22
N GLU A 126 -0.35 -1.17 8.72
CA GLU A 126 -0.04 -1.05 7.28
C GLU A 126 0.30 -2.39 6.62
N GLN A 127 0.90 -3.29 7.39
CA GLN A 127 1.20 -4.64 6.96
C GLN A 127 1.07 -5.63 8.12
N ASP A 128 0.44 -6.76 7.85
CA ASP A 128 0.47 -7.92 8.75
C ASP A 128 0.61 -9.22 7.94
N ARG A 129 1.02 -10.31 8.60
CA ARG A 129 1.23 -11.60 7.95
C ARG A 129 0.79 -12.79 8.80
N LEU A 130 0.10 -13.73 8.16
CA LEU A 130 -0.13 -15.06 8.68
C LEU A 130 0.91 -16.02 8.09
N THR A 131 1.61 -16.77 8.94
CA THR A 131 2.56 -17.79 8.50
C THR A 131 2.06 -19.18 8.90
N VAL A 132 1.83 -20.05 7.93
CA VAL A 132 1.40 -21.44 8.15
C VAL A 132 2.35 -22.43 7.48
N SER A 133 2.35 -23.68 7.96
CA SER A 133 3.07 -24.78 7.31
C SER A 133 2.42 -25.10 5.96
N LEU A 134 3.21 -25.17 4.89
CA LEU A 134 2.70 -25.50 3.54
C LEU A 134 2.10 -26.92 3.48
N GLU A 135 2.54 -27.83 4.36
CA GLU A 135 2.07 -29.22 4.40
C GLU A 135 0.73 -29.37 5.12
N ALA A 136 0.43 -28.49 6.07
CA ALA A 136 -0.73 -28.58 6.97
C ALA A 136 -1.60 -27.31 6.90
N VAL A 137 -1.78 -26.77 5.70
CA VAL A 137 -2.63 -25.59 5.50
C VAL A 137 -4.10 -25.96 5.66
N GLU A 138 -4.83 -25.15 6.41
CA GLU A 138 -6.28 -25.28 6.59
C GLU A 138 -6.98 -24.01 6.08
N ASP A 139 -7.92 -24.17 5.16
CA ASP A 139 -8.68 -23.08 4.54
C ASP A 139 -9.36 -22.18 5.57
N ARG A 140 -9.91 -22.78 6.64
CA ARG A 140 -10.60 -22.06 7.72
C ARG A 140 -9.67 -21.09 8.45
N SER A 141 -8.41 -21.47 8.65
CA SER A 141 -7.44 -20.65 9.37
C SER A 141 -7.03 -19.42 8.54
N ILE A 142 -6.85 -19.60 7.23
CA ILE A 142 -6.59 -18.49 6.30
C ILE A 142 -7.82 -17.58 6.21
N ALA A 143 -9.00 -18.17 6.04
CA ALA A 143 -10.26 -17.44 5.98
C ALA A 143 -10.49 -16.56 7.20
N ALA A 144 -10.33 -17.11 8.41
CA ALA A 144 -10.52 -16.38 9.66
C ALA A 144 -9.57 -15.18 9.77
N TRP A 145 -8.29 -15.37 9.41
CA TRP A 145 -7.31 -14.29 9.44
C TRP A 145 -7.60 -13.21 8.38
N VAL A 146 -8.00 -13.60 7.17
CA VAL A 146 -8.41 -12.64 6.12
C VAL A 146 -9.63 -11.84 6.58
N GLU A 147 -10.63 -12.49 7.18
CA GLU A 147 -11.82 -11.84 7.73
C GLU A 147 -11.45 -10.86 8.85
N GLU A 148 -10.55 -11.23 9.76
CA GLU A 148 -10.05 -10.34 10.82
C GLU A 148 -9.40 -9.08 10.24
N ARG A 149 -8.49 -9.23 9.27
CA ARG A 149 -7.83 -8.09 8.60
C ARG A 149 -8.82 -7.21 7.83
N LEU A 150 -9.80 -7.82 7.18
CA LEU A 150 -10.84 -7.06 6.46
C LEU A 150 -11.76 -6.29 7.41
N LEU A 151 -12.12 -6.87 8.56
CA LEU A 151 -12.93 -6.19 9.57
C LEU A 151 -12.15 -5.05 10.22
N GLU A 152 -10.86 -5.24 10.50
CA GLU A 152 -9.97 -4.17 10.99
C GLU A 152 -9.90 -3.00 10.00
N PHE A 153 -9.75 -3.29 8.71
CA PHE A 153 -9.83 -2.29 7.66
C PHE A 153 -11.18 -1.55 7.68
N VAL A 154 -12.30 -2.28 7.68
CA VAL A 154 -13.64 -1.68 7.66
C VAL A 154 -13.86 -0.79 8.88
N ASP A 155 -13.47 -1.25 10.06
CA ASP A 155 -13.64 -0.50 11.30
C ASP A 155 -12.90 0.83 11.26
N GLY A 156 -11.61 0.82 10.89
CA GLY A 156 -10.86 2.08 10.80
C GLY A 156 -11.28 2.93 9.59
N TYR A 157 -11.68 2.34 8.46
CA TYR A 157 -12.20 3.10 7.33
C TYR A 157 -13.49 3.85 7.69
N LEU A 158 -14.35 3.25 8.52
CA LEU A 158 -15.54 3.90 9.07
C LEU A 158 -15.25 4.95 10.15
N GLN A 159 -14.05 4.97 10.75
CA GLN A 159 -13.68 6.06 11.68
C GLN A 159 -13.53 7.40 10.95
N ILE A 160 -13.14 7.38 9.67
CA ILE A 160 -13.11 8.58 8.81
C ILE A 160 -14.50 9.20 8.73
N ASP A 161 -15.52 8.39 8.44
CA ASP A 161 -16.92 8.82 8.32
C ASP A 161 -17.49 9.37 9.62
N ARG A 162 -17.08 8.81 10.77
CA ARG A 162 -17.55 9.25 12.09
C ARG A 162 -16.96 10.57 12.55
N GLY A 163 -16.01 11.15 11.80
CA GLY A 163 -15.27 12.33 12.23
C GLY A 163 -14.44 12.07 13.49
N ALA A 164 -14.13 10.81 13.79
CA ALA A 164 -13.31 10.43 14.95
C ALA A 164 -11.82 10.76 14.75
N VAL A 165 -11.47 11.14 13.52
CA VAL A 165 -10.20 11.74 13.16
C VAL A 165 -10.44 13.25 13.15
N ASP A 166 -10.00 13.95 14.20
CA ASP A 166 -10.05 15.41 14.21
C ASP A 166 -9.08 15.93 13.13
N PHE A 167 -9.63 16.23 11.95
CA PHE A 167 -8.92 16.91 10.87
C PHE A 167 -8.47 18.33 11.27
N ASP A 168 -8.91 18.84 12.42
CA ASP A 168 -8.79 20.25 12.77
C ASP A 168 -7.34 20.71 13.03
N GLU A 169 -6.42 19.81 13.38
CA GLU A 169 -5.00 20.20 13.57
C GLU A 169 -4.25 20.41 12.24
N ASP A 170 -4.65 19.75 11.16
CA ASP A 170 -4.00 19.84 9.84
C ASP A 170 -4.85 20.54 8.76
N VAL A 171 -6.07 20.96 9.09
CA VAL A 171 -6.91 21.76 8.18
C VAL A 171 -6.59 23.24 8.35
N VAL A 172 -5.99 23.81 7.31
CA VAL A 172 -5.67 25.23 7.20
C VAL A 172 -6.64 25.92 6.24
N THR A 173 -6.83 27.23 6.41
CA THR A 173 -7.70 28.01 5.53
C THR A 173 -6.86 28.73 4.48
N ASP A 174 -7.20 28.54 3.20
CA ASP A 174 -6.62 29.33 2.11
C ASP A 174 -6.96 30.82 2.32
N PRO A 175 -5.97 31.71 2.49
CA PRO A 175 -6.21 33.10 2.86
C PRO A 175 -6.81 33.94 1.71
N VAL A 176 -6.79 33.44 0.48
CA VAL A 176 -7.31 34.14 -0.70
C VAL A 176 -8.80 33.85 -0.89
N CYS A 177 -9.20 32.58 -0.84
CA CYS A 177 -10.57 32.17 -1.14
C CYS A 177 -11.38 31.71 0.08
N GLY A 178 -10.73 31.46 1.23
CA GLY A 178 -11.37 30.97 2.44
C GLY A 178 -11.67 29.47 2.45
N MET A 179 -11.18 28.72 1.45
CA MET A 179 -11.37 27.28 1.37
C MET A 179 -10.57 26.57 2.46
N ARG A 180 -11.23 25.70 3.24
CA ARG A 180 -10.55 24.80 4.18
C ARG A 180 -9.85 23.69 3.38
N ILE A 181 -8.56 23.52 3.58
CA ILE A 181 -7.72 22.53 2.90
C ILE A 181 -6.87 21.78 3.91
N ASN A 182 -6.61 20.50 3.66
CA ASN A 182 -5.63 19.78 4.46
C ASN A 182 -4.22 20.27 4.06
N ARG A 183 -3.39 20.61 5.05
CA ARG A 183 -2.03 21.11 4.89
C ARG A 183 -1.15 20.19 4.07
N SER A 184 -1.31 18.87 4.24
CA SER A 184 -0.54 17.85 3.52
C SER A 184 -0.95 17.71 2.04
N SER A 185 -2.17 18.11 1.69
CA SER A 185 -2.71 18.02 0.33
C SER A 185 -2.83 19.39 -0.37
N ALA A 186 -2.28 20.44 0.23
CA ALA A 186 -2.27 21.77 -0.37
C ALA A 186 -1.59 21.76 -1.75
N VAL A 187 -2.28 22.28 -2.77
CA VAL A 187 -1.81 22.31 -4.16
C VAL A 187 -0.57 23.19 -4.30
N ALA A 188 -0.47 24.23 -3.47
CA ALA A 188 0.70 25.09 -3.37
C ALA A 188 0.87 25.62 -1.94
N ASN A 189 2.08 26.04 -1.60
CA ASN A 189 2.38 26.76 -0.38
C ASN A 189 3.29 27.95 -0.67
N ASN A 190 3.34 28.90 0.26
CA ASN A 190 4.26 30.03 0.25
C ASN A 190 4.53 30.49 1.68
N SER A 191 5.63 31.20 1.92
CA SER A 191 5.97 31.77 3.22
C SER A 191 5.93 33.29 3.14
N TYR A 192 5.27 33.93 4.11
CA TYR A 192 5.26 35.38 4.26
C TYR A 192 5.50 35.75 5.72
N GLU A 193 6.46 36.64 5.97
CA GLU A 193 6.91 37.02 7.32
C GLU A 193 7.29 35.84 8.23
N GLY A 194 7.81 34.76 7.63
CA GLY A 194 8.20 33.55 8.37
C GLY A 194 7.03 32.61 8.71
N HIS A 195 5.81 32.95 8.31
CA HIS A 195 4.63 32.10 8.47
C HIS A 195 4.30 31.36 7.17
N PRO A 196 4.12 30.02 7.22
CA PRO A 196 3.73 29.24 6.06
C PRO A 196 2.21 29.37 5.79
N TYR A 197 1.87 29.65 4.54
CA TYR A 197 0.52 29.70 3.99
C TYR A 197 0.33 28.62 2.93
N PHE A 198 -0.89 28.09 2.84
CA PHE A 198 -1.24 26.96 1.99
C PHE A 198 -2.44 27.35 1.11
N PHE A 199 -2.46 26.83 -0.12
CA PHE A 199 -3.41 27.27 -1.14
C PHE A 199 -4.08 26.09 -1.85
N CYS A 200 -5.38 26.24 -2.14
CA CYS A 200 -6.18 25.24 -2.86
C CYS A 200 -5.83 25.16 -4.35
N SER A 201 -5.13 26.16 -4.89
CA SER A 201 -4.73 26.24 -6.29
C SER A 201 -3.49 27.10 -6.49
N GLN A 202 -2.78 26.89 -7.60
CA GLN A 202 -1.67 27.77 -8.01
C GLN A 202 -2.16 29.20 -8.25
N ALA A 203 -3.41 29.40 -8.68
CA ALA A 203 -3.99 30.72 -8.87
C ALA A 203 -4.12 31.50 -7.55
N CYS A 204 -4.54 30.84 -6.46
CA CYS A 204 -4.60 31.45 -5.14
C CYS A 204 -3.19 31.78 -4.61
N GLN A 205 -2.22 30.88 -4.79
CA GLN A 205 -0.83 31.15 -4.42
C GLN A 205 -0.24 32.34 -5.20
N ALA A 206 -0.51 32.44 -6.51
CA ALA A 206 -0.07 33.56 -7.33
C ALA A 206 -0.69 34.89 -6.87
N ALA A 207 -2.01 34.92 -6.66
CA ALA A 207 -2.72 36.10 -6.16
C ALA A 207 -2.21 36.54 -4.77
N PHE A 208 -1.94 35.58 -3.87
CA PHE A 208 -1.33 35.86 -2.58
C PHE A 208 0.08 36.44 -2.74
N SER A 209 0.90 35.90 -3.64
CA SER A 209 2.28 36.34 -3.86
C SER A 209 2.38 37.76 -4.43
N GLU A 210 1.37 38.21 -5.19
CA GLU A 210 1.29 39.58 -5.72
C GLU A 210 1.04 40.62 -4.62
N ASN A 211 0.20 40.30 -3.62
CA ASN A 211 -0.05 41.21 -2.51
C ASN A 211 -0.45 40.47 -1.22
N PRO A 212 0.51 39.87 -0.48
CA PRO A 212 0.23 39.04 0.69
C PRO A 212 -0.50 39.81 1.79
N SER A 213 -0.12 41.08 2.01
CA SER A 213 -0.68 41.95 3.04
C SER A 213 -2.20 42.16 2.94
N ARG A 214 -2.77 41.99 1.74
CA ARG A 214 -4.22 42.06 1.51
C ARG A 214 -4.99 40.88 2.12
N TYR A 215 -4.35 39.73 2.22
CA TYR A 215 -4.96 38.46 2.60
C TYR A 215 -4.62 38.04 4.03
N VAL A 216 -3.47 38.50 4.55
CA VAL A 216 -3.08 38.26 5.92
C VAL A 216 -3.88 39.18 6.85
N ARG A 217 -4.95 38.64 7.44
CA ARG A 217 -5.57 39.27 8.61
C ARG A 217 -4.71 38.94 9.82
N VAL A 218 -4.18 39.95 10.49
CA VAL A 218 -3.49 39.80 11.77
C VAL A 218 -4.50 39.22 12.77
N ALA A 219 -4.46 37.91 12.98
CA ALA A 219 -5.05 37.27 14.13
C ALA A 219 -4.03 37.44 15.27
N ASN A 220 -4.17 38.52 16.05
CA ASN A 220 -3.58 38.58 17.37
C ASN A 220 -4.19 37.42 18.18
N LEU A 221 -3.40 36.37 18.44
CA LEU A 221 -3.64 35.42 19.52
C LEU A 221 -3.24 36.07 20.85
#